data_AF-A0A094G7K1-F1
#
_entry.id   AF-A0A094G7K1-F1
#
_cell.length_a   1.000
_cell.length_b   1.000
_cell.length_c   1.000
_cell.angle_alpha   90.00
_cell.angle_beta   90.00
_cell.angle_gamma   90.00
#
_symmetry.space_group_name_H-M   'P 1'
#
loop_
_entity.id
_entity.type
_entity.pdbx_description
1 polymer ?
#
loop_
_entity_poly.entity_id
_entity_poly.type
_entity_poly.pdbx_seq_one_letter_code
_entity_poly.pdbx_strand_id
1 'polypeptide(L)'
;MSLTCDPRAPQTVPDDVRDGLPPNPELVQLKLEQQELRLELKRLYGHAFVQGSIGTEAGEEYRQLNRQIATVTKTFEQELKREYRRDYFYRIHNEELEKILKKVTVVTPAYVEPVVKHQLPERAQLQEIMCDLSKDLNPRDIVIRRIHAIDTMVALSRRQEVQCHKSRLSKSSSGSPLGGSPEVKEESPIPETFPVKCKETQCIFCIGDDRQSYDRRMRTFSKPDKMKDHVERHLEKRTPGKYECCHPVCKVEGLLLDNIILFKNHVEMVHGIRLREEKYVS
;
A
#
# COMPACT_ATOMS: atom_id res chain seq x y z
N MET A 1 15.02 18.85 0.82
CA MET A 1 14.99 18.70 2.30
C MET A 1 13.78 19.49 2.82
N SER A 2 12.64 18.86 3.10
CA SER A 2 11.56 19.61 3.76
C SER A 2 11.92 19.76 5.25
N LEU A 3 11.72 20.95 5.80
CA LEU A 3 11.94 21.25 7.23
C LEU A 3 11.04 20.41 8.17
N THR A 4 10.12 19.62 7.62
CA THR A 4 9.15 18.77 8.34
C THR A 4 9.47 17.28 8.29
N CYS A 5 10.55 16.89 7.60
CA CYS A 5 10.94 15.50 7.40
C CYS A 5 12.32 15.24 8.02
N ASP A 6 12.44 15.39 9.35
CA ASP A 6 13.57 14.81 10.08
C ASP A 6 13.33 13.29 10.24
N PRO A 7 14.19 12.43 9.68
CA PRO A 7 14.12 10.98 9.82
C PRO A 7 14.33 10.49 11.27
N ARG A 8 14.95 11.31 12.13
CA ARG A 8 15.17 11.02 13.55
C ARG A 8 13.94 11.32 14.40
N ALA A 9 12.94 12.03 13.85
CA ALA A 9 11.72 12.38 14.56
C ALA A 9 10.98 11.12 15.06
N PRO A 10 10.68 11.02 16.37
CA PRO A 10 10.00 9.87 16.95
C PRO A 10 8.69 9.54 16.22
N GLN A 11 8.51 8.26 15.89
CA GLN A 11 7.26 7.73 15.33
C GLN A 11 6.27 7.29 16.41
N THR A 12 6.80 6.98 17.59
CA THR A 12 6.05 6.56 18.77
C THR A 12 6.58 7.30 19.98
N VAL A 13 5.72 7.44 20.98
CA VAL A 13 6.09 8.00 22.28
C VAL A 13 6.77 6.88 23.07
N PRO A 14 7.99 7.07 23.58
CA PRO A 14 8.67 6.10 24.45
C PRO A 14 7.84 5.74 25.68
N ASP A 15 7.93 4.50 26.15
CA ASP A 15 7.09 4.00 27.24
C ASP A 15 7.40 4.70 28.59
N ASP A 16 8.65 5.10 28.84
CA ASP A 16 9.05 5.90 30.00
C ASP A 16 8.33 7.27 30.05
N VAL A 17 8.19 7.93 28.90
CA VAL A 17 7.46 9.19 28.79
C VAL A 17 5.96 8.95 29.00
N ARG A 18 5.43 7.82 28.52
CA ARG A 18 4.01 7.47 28.68
C ARG A 18 3.67 7.15 30.13
N ASP A 19 4.52 6.40 30.81
CA ASP A 19 4.32 5.96 32.19
C ASP A 19 4.47 7.13 33.18
N GLY A 20 5.23 8.16 32.81
CA GLY A 20 5.35 9.39 33.59
C GLY A 20 4.13 10.33 33.52
N LEU A 21 3.17 10.08 32.62
CA LEU A 21 1.99 10.93 32.46
C LEU A 21 0.86 10.50 33.41
N PRO A 22 0.10 11.47 33.97
CA PRO A 22 -1.07 11.15 34.75
C PRO A 22 -2.10 10.37 33.90
N PRO A 23 -2.84 9.41 34.50
CA PRO A 23 -3.91 8.71 33.80
C PRO A 23 -4.96 9.69 33.27
N ASN A 24 -5.45 9.45 32.05
CA ASN A 24 -6.53 10.26 31.48
C ASN A 24 -7.81 10.08 32.33
N PRO A 25 -8.38 11.17 32.89
CA PRO A 25 -9.52 11.09 33.80
C PRO A 25 -10.78 10.49 33.16
N GLU A 26 -11.03 10.78 31.88
CA GLU A 26 -12.17 10.22 31.13
C GLU A 26 -12.01 8.70 30.97
N LEU A 27 -10.80 8.23 30.64
CA LEU A 27 -10.53 6.78 30.56
C LEU A 27 -10.65 6.08 31.90
N VAL A 28 -10.27 6.74 33.00
CA VAL A 28 -10.44 6.20 34.35
C VAL A 28 -11.93 6.04 34.66
N GLN A 29 -12.73 7.08 34.41
CA GLN A 29 -14.17 7.06 34.65
C GLN A 29 -14.87 5.97 33.83
N LEU A 30 -14.64 5.92 32.51
CA LEU A 30 -15.27 4.91 31.64
C LEU A 30 -14.89 3.47 32.05
N LYS A 31 -13.67 3.25 32.54
CA LYS A 31 -13.24 1.94 33.05
C LYS A 31 -13.91 1.56 34.36
N LEU A 32 -14.19 2.53 35.24
CA LEU A 32 -14.94 2.28 36.47
C LEU A 32 -16.38 1.89 36.16
N GLU A 33 -17.07 2.67 35.32
CA GLU A 33 -18.43 2.37 34.85
C GLU A 33 -18.49 0.97 34.18
N GLN A 34 -17.45 0.62 33.41
CA GLN A 34 -17.34 -0.69 32.76
C GLN A 34 -17.20 -1.82 33.78
N GLN A 35 -16.46 -1.61 34.86
CA GLN A 35 -16.32 -2.59 35.93
C GLN A 35 -17.63 -2.79 36.69
N GLU A 36 -18.33 -1.71 37.02
CA GLU A 36 -19.62 -1.75 37.72
C GLU A 36 -20.66 -2.52 36.90
N LEU A 37 -20.86 -2.13 35.64
CA LEU A 37 -21.81 -2.80 34.75
C LEU A 37 -21.43 -4.26 34.50
N ARG A 38 -20.12 -4.56 34.40
CA ARG A 38 -19.65 -5.95 34.31
C ARG A 38 -20.01 -6.77 35.55
N LEU A 39 -19.91 -6.19 36.74
CA LEU A 39 -20.30 -6.87 37.98
C LEU A 39 -21.80 -7.10 38.04
N GLU A 40 -22.61 -6.14 37.61
CA GLU A 40 -24.07 -6.28 37.52
C GLU A 40 -24.48 -7.37 36.54
N LEU A 41 -23.94 -7.36 35.33
CA LEU A 41 -24.21 -8.40 34.34
C LEU A 41 -23.77 -9.79 34.84
N LYS A 42 -22.64 -9.89 35.55
CA LYS A 42 -22.22 -11.14 36.20
C LYS A 42 -23.16 -11.58 37.31
N ARG A 43 -23.77 -10.66 38.07
CA ARG A 43 -24.77 -10.99 39.09
C ARG A 43 -26.04 -11.56 38.46
N LEU A 44 -26.49 -11.00 37.32
CA LEU A 44 -27.72 -11.41 36.65
C LEU A 44 -27.58 -12.69 35.84
N TYR A 45 -26.48 -12.86 35.12
CA TYR A 45 -26.30 -13.92 34.12
C TYR A 45 -25.16 -14.90 34.47
N GLY A 46 -24.51 -14.72 35.62
CA GLY A 46 -23.41 -15.56 36.06
C GLY A 46 -22.23 -15.59 35.09
N HIS A 47 -21.66 -16.77 34.90
CA HIS A 47 -20.54 -16.98 33.97
C HIS A 47 -20.92 -16.77 32.50
N ALA A 48 -22.21 -16.87 32.14
CA ALA A 48 -22.70 -16.71 30.78
C ALA A 48 -23.07 -15.27 30.42
N PHE A 49 -22.67 -14.26 31.22
CA PHE A 49 -23.13 -12.87 31.04
C PHE A 49 -22.85 -12.25 29.68
N VAL A 50 -21.80 -12.69 28.98
CA VAL A 50 -21.51 -12.21 27.62
C VAL A 50 -22.59 -12.65 26.64
N GLN A 51 -23.08 -13.88 26.77
CA GLN A 51 -24.14 -14.43 25.91
C GLN A 51 -25.53 -14.05 26.42
N GLY A 52 -25.73 -14.06 27.74
CA GLY A 52 -27.00 -13.75 28.39
C GLY A 52 -27.43 -12.28 28.30
N SER A 53 -26.48 -11.37 28.08
CA SER A 53 -26.77 -9.94 27.88
C SER A 53 -26.97 -9.55 26.41
N ILE A 54 -26.92 -10.49 25.47
CA ILE A 54 -27.15 -10.19 24.06
C ILE A 54 -28.63 -9.81 23.86
N GLY A 55 -28.86 -8.61 23.32
CA GLY A 55 -30.20 -8.08 23.06
C GLY A 55 -30.86 -7.44 24.28
N THR A 56 -30.13 -7.26 25.39
CA THR A 56 -30.60 -6.48 26.53
C THR A 56 -29.97 -5.09 26.52
N GLU A 57 -30.67 -4.11 27.10
CA GLU A 57 -30.21 -2.73 27.22
C GLU A 57 -28.84 -2.66 27.93
N ALA A 58 -28.71 -3.30 29.09
CA ALA A 58 -27.45 -3.37 29.84
C ALA A 58 -26.29 -4.03 29.05
N GLY A 59 -26.57 -5.01 28.19
CA GLY A 59 -25.56 -5.62 27.32
C GLY A 59 -25.18 -4.75 26.12
N GLU A 60 -26.08 -3.89 25.66
CA GLU A 60 -25.79 -2.86 24.66
C GLU A 60 -24.95 -1.73 25.24
N GLU A 61 -25.31 -1.24 26.43
CA GLU A 61 -24.53 -0.25 27.19
C GLU A 61 -23.10 -0.74 27.43
N TYR A 62 -22.92 -1.99 27.86
CA TYR A 62 -21.58 -2.57 28.06
C TYR A 62 -20.75 -2.58 26.77
N ARG A 63 -21.38 -2.92 25.64
CA ARG A 63 -20.72 -2.89 24.32
C ARG A 63 -20.42 -1.46 23.87
N GLN A 64 -21.31 -0.51 24.13
CA GLN A 64 -21.10 0.90 23.85
C GLN A 64 -19.93 1.46 24.66
N LEU A 65 -19.87 1.16 25.94
CA LEU A 65 -18.80 1.60 26.84
C LEU A 65 -17.44 1.02 26.42
N ASN A 66 -17.39 -0.24 26.00
CA ASN A 66 -16.18 -0.83 25.39
C ASN A 66 -15.71 -0.07 24.14
N ARG A 67 -16.65 0.34 23.27
CA ARG A 67 -16.33 1.12 22.07
C ARG A 67 -15.85 2.52 22.43
N GLN A 68 -16.45 3.17 23.43
CA GLN A 68 -16.03 4.47 23.95
C GLN A 68 -14.62 4.40 24.51
N ILE A 69 -14.32 3.44 25.40
CA ILE A 69 -12.97 3.23 25.95
C ILE A 69 -11.94 3.05 24.82
N ALA A 70 -12.25 2.20 23.82
CA ALA A 70 -11.36 1.98 22.68
C ALA A 70 -11.14 3.27 21.86
N THR A 71 -12.19 4.07 21.67
CA THR A 71 -12.14 5.33 20.93
C THR A 71 -11.29 6.35 21.67
N VAL A 72 -11.60 6.60 22.95
CA VAL A 72 -10.89 7.57 23.80
C VAL A 72 -9.41 7.17 23.99
N THR A 73 -9.13 5.87 24.13
CA THR A 73 -7.74 5.39 24.24
C THR A 73 -6.97 5.71 22.96
N LYS A 74 -7.59 5.46 21.80
CA LYS A 74 -6.98 5.73 20.50
C LYS A 74 -6.80 7.21 20.22
N THR A 75 -7.77 8.07 20.59
CA THR A 75 -7.64 9.52 20.42
C THR A 75 -6.54 10.07 21.30
N PHE A 76 -6.51 9.67 22.58
CA PHE A 76 -5.46 10.08 23.52
C PHE A 76 -4.07 9.66 23.04
N GLU A 77 -3.89 8.42 22.57
CA GLU A 77 -2.61 7.99 22.00
C GLU A 77 -2.20 8.80 20.76
N GLN A 78 -3.15 9.18 19.92
CA GLN A 78 -2.88 10.00 18.74
C GLN A 78 -2.48 11.42 19.10
N GLU A 79 -3.18 12.02 20.06
CA GLU A 79 -2.86 13.34 20.58
C GLU A 79 -1.48 13.35 21.23
N LEU A 80 -1.20 12.37 22.09
CA LEU A 80 0.10 12.26 22.73
C LEU A 80 1.23 12.11 21.71
N LYS A 81 1.04 11.26 20.68
CA LYS A 81 2.00 11.13 19.57
C LYS A 81 2.20 12.43 18.80
N ARG A 82 1.12 13.19 18.57
CA ARG A 82 1.17 14.48 17.87
C ARG A 82 1.93 15.51 18.70
N GLU A 83 1.60 15.66 19.98
CA GLU A 83 2.26 16.63 20.86
C GLU A 83 3.73 16.29 21.05
N TYR A 84 4.06 15.05 21.36
CA TYR A 84 5.45 14.61 21.53
C TYR A 84 6.28 14.85 20.27
N ARG A 85 5.72 14.56 19.08
CA ARG A 85 6.39 14.83 17.81
C ARG A 85 6.54 16.33 17.55
N ARG A 86 5.54 17.16 17.87
CA ARG A 86 5.64 18.63 17.73
C ARG A 86 6.72 19.20 18.62
N ASP A 87 6.75 18.78 19.87
CA ASP A 87 7.71 19.21 20.86
C ASP A 87 9.14 18.73 20.53
N TYR A 88 9.32 17.55 19.94
CA TYR A 88 10.60 17.15 19.33
C TYR A 88 11.09 18.18 18.30
N PHE A 89 10.26 18.57 17.33
CA PHE A 89 10.64 19.55 16.31
C PHE A 89 10.89 20.94 16.89
N TYR A 90 10.17 21.32 17.95
CA TYR A 90 10.40 22.58 18.64
C TYR A 90 11.78 22.62 19.33
N ARG A 91 12.20 21.50 19.93
CA ARG A 91 13.45 21.42 20.71
C ARG A 91 14.69 21.11 19.88
N ILE A 92 14.56 20.25 18.86
CA ILE A 92 15.72 19.68 18.15
C ILE A 92 16.64 20.74 17.54
N HIS A 93 16.09 21.81 16.96
CA HIS A 93 16.91 22.87 16.35
C HIS A 93 17.74 23.63 17.39
N ASN A 94 17.17 23.94 18.55
CA ASN A 94 17.90 24.61 19.63
C ASN A 94 18.98 23.69 20.21
N GLU A 95 18.66 22.41 20.40
CA GLU A 95 19.62 21.41 20.87
C GLU A 95 20.77 21.19 19.88
N GLU A 96 20.49 21.19 18.58
CA GLU A 96 21.51 21.10 17.52
C GLU A 96 22.42 22.34 17.50
N LEU A 97 21.85 23.54 17.62
CA LEU A 97 22.62 24.77 17.73
C LEU A 97 23.52 24.77 18.97
N GLU A 98 23.02 24.35 20.12
CA GLU A 98 23.82 24.22 21.34
C GLU A 98 24.98 23.22 21.19
N LYS A 99 24.74 22.08 20.53
CA LYS A 99 25.80 21.08 20.26
C LYS A 99 26.91 21.67 19.40
N ILE A 100 26.55 22.44 18.37
CA ILE A 100 27.49 23.15 17.51
C ILE A 100 28.31 24.16 18.32
N LEU A 101 27.65 25.00 19.13
CA LEU A 101 28.31 26.01 19.97
C LEU A 101 29.28 25.39 21.00
N LYS A 102 28.89 24.27 21.61
CA LYS A 102 29.70 23.53 22.59
C LYS A 102 30.85 22.74 21.93
N LYS A 103 31.01 22.78 20.59
CA LYS A 103 31.95 21.96 19.80
C LYS A 103 31.86 20.47 20.13
N VAL A 104 30.68 20.01 20.55
CA VAL A 104 30.47 18.59 20.85
C VAL A 104 30.33 17.88 19.50
N THR A 105 31.40 17.19 19.11
CA THR A 105 31.36 16.28 17.96
C THR A 105 30.60 15.04 18.41
N VAL A 106 29.26 15.12 18.43
CA VAL A 106 28.45 13.93 18.68
C VAL A 106 28.66 13.00 17.49
N VAL A 107 29.18 11.80 17.74
CA VAL A 107 29.06 10.66 16.82
C VAL A 107 27.59 10.29 16.78
N THR A 108 26.78 11.13 16.13
CA THR A 108 25.40 10.77 15.85
C THR A 108 25.45 9.60 14.88
N PRO A 109 24.65 8.54 15.08
CA PRO A 109 24.57 7.47 14.11
C PRO A 109 24.33 8.10 12.75
N ALA A 110 25.22 7.79 11.80
CA ALA A 110 25.18 8.33 10.46
C ALA A 110 23.76 8.12 9.92
N TYR A 111 23.12 9.21 9.50
CA TYR A 111 21.83 9.10 8.87
C TYR A 111 21.99 8.24 7.61
N VAL A 112 21.40 7.05 7.62
CA VAL A 112 21.32 6.20 6.44
C VAL A 112 20.05 6.61 5.72
N GLU A 113 20.20 7.34 4.62
CA GLU A 113 19.07 7.69 3.78
C GLU A 113 18.40 6.40 3.29
N PRO A 114 17.09 6.22 3.53
CA PRO A 114 16.42 5.00 3.13
C PRO A 114 16.48 4.89 1.60
N VAL A 115 16.98 3.75 1.12
CA VAL A 115 17.00 3.46 -0.32
C VAL A 115 15.56 3.36 -0.80
N VAL A 116 15.11 4.40 -1.53
CA VAL A 116 13.77 4.43 -2.13
C VAL A 116 13.77 3.50 -3.33
N LYS A 117 13.15 2.33 -3.19
CA LYS A 117 12.92 1.42 -4.32
C LYS A 117 11.61 1.78 -5.01
N HIS A 118 11.69 2.26 -6.25
CA HIS A 118 10.51 2.51 -7.07
C HIS A 118 9.98 1.22 -7.68
N GLN A 119 8.67 1.15 -7.86
CA GLN A 119 8.03 0.00 -8.53
C GLN A 119 8.25 0.01 -10.04
N LEU A 120 8.38 1.21 -10.63
CA LEU A 120 8.56 1.40 -12.05
C LEU A 120 10.01 1.80 -12.36
N PRO A 121 10.67 1.17 -13.33
CA PRO A 121 12.02 1.55 -13.74
C PRO A 121 12.06 2.98 -14.29
N GLU A 122 11.00 3.44 -14.97
CA GLU A 122 10.91 4.81 -15.50
C GLU A 122 10.97 5.85 -14.37
N ARG A 123 10.44 5.52 -13.18
CA ARG A 123 10.50 6.42 -12.02
C ARG A 123 11.89 6.45 -11.38
N ALA A 124 12.58 5.31 -11.36
CA ALA A 124 13.97 5.24 -10.89
C ALA A 124 14.90 6.05 -11.80
N GLN A 125 14.77 5.89 -13.12
CA GLN A 125 15.49 6.69 -14.12
C GLN A 125 15.19 8.18 -13.98
N LEU A 126 13.91 8.55 -13.81
CA LEU A 126 13.54 9.95 -13.62
C LEU A 126 14.14 10.53 -12.34
N GLN A 127 14.18 9.79 -11.24
CA GLN A 127 14.85 10.23 -10.02
C GLN A 127 16.33 10.49 -10.29
N GLU A 128 17.04 9.58 -10.96
CA GLU A 128 18.46 9.75 -11.27
C GLU A 128 18.72 11.05 -12.05
N ILE A 129 17.91 11.33 -13.08
CA ILE A 129 18.03 12.55 -13.88
C ILE A 129 17.70 13.81 -13.06
N MET A 130 16.63 13.77 -12.26
CA MET A 130 16.17 14.95 -11.49
C MET A 130 17.03 15.23 -10.26
N CYS A 131 17.64 14.21 -9.67
CA CYS A 131 18.51 14.33 -8.51
C CYS A 131 19.98 14.58 -8.88
N ASP A 132 20.35 14.51 -10.16
CA ASP A 132 21.66 14.92 -10.62
C ASP A 132 21.79 16.46 -10.60
N LEU A 133 22.49 16.95 -9.56
CA LEU A 133 22.76 18.37 -9.31
C LEU A 133 24.06 18.88 -9.94
N SER A 134 24.67 18.12 -10.86
CA SER A 134 25.89 18.53 -11.56
C SER A 134 25.69 19.87 -12.26
N LYS A 135 26.58 20.83 -11.99
CA LYS A 135 26.52 22.20 -12.55
C LYS A 135 27.46 22.40 -13.73
N ASP A 136 28.40 21.48 -13.94
CA ASP A 136 29.54 21.63 -14.85
C ASP A 136 29.24 21.10 -16.27
N LEU A 137 27.98 21.15 -16.68
CA LEU A 137 27.52 20.59 -17.96
C LEU A 137 27.69 21.61 -19.07
N ASN A 138 28.18 21.16 -20.22
CA ASN A 138 28.16 21.99 -21.40
C ASN A 138 26.71 22.17 -21.92
N PRO A 139 26.45 23.18 -22.78
CA PRO A 139 25.10 23.45 -23.29
C PRO A 139 24.44 22.25 -23.99
N ARG A 140 25.21 21.41 -24.68
CA ARG A 140 24.70 20.24 -25.39
C ARG A 140 24.20 19.17 -24.41
N ASP A 141 24.96 18.90 -23.35
CA ASP A 141 24.60 17.91 -22.33
C ASP A 141 23.39 18.34 -21.51
N ILE A 142 23.22 19.65 -21.29
CA ILE A 142 22.00 20.21 -20.69
C ILE A 142 20.78 19.88 -21.55
N VAL A 143 20.88 20.07 -22.88
CA VAL A 143 19.78 19.77 -23.80
C VAL A 143 19.48 18.27 -23.83
N ILE A 144 20.51 17.42 -23.91
CA ILE A 144 20.35 15.96 -23.89
C ILE A 144 19.67 15.51 -22.59
N ARG A 145 20.10 16.02 -21.44
CA ARG A 145 19.48 15.72 -20.14
C ARG A 145 18.01 16.11 -20.09
N ARG A 146 17.66 17.27 -20.65
CA ARG A 146 16.26 17.73 -20.72
C ARG A 146 15.41 16.84 -21.61
N ILE A 147 15.91 16.47 -22.79
CA ILE A 147 15.23 15.56 -23.70
C ILE A 147 15.00 14.22 -23.00
N HIS A 148 16.04 13.65 -22.38
CA HIS A 148 15.95 12.38 -21.66
C HIS A 148 14.94 12.45 -20.51
N ALA A 149 14.91 13.54 -19.75
CA ALA A 149 13.91 13.74 -18.69
C ALA A 149 12.48 13.76 -19.26
N ILE A 150 12.26 14.47 -20.37
CA ILE A 150 10.94 14.55 -21.04
C ILE A 150 10.52 13.17 -21.55
N ASP A 151 11.39 12.46 -22.25
CA ASP A 151 11.10 11.14 -22.77
C ASP A 151 10.77 10.15 -21.65
N THR A 152 11.53 10.21 -20.55
CA THR A 152 11.27 9.39 -19.35
C THR A 152 9.94 9.75 -18.69
N MET A 153 9.60 11.04 -18.58
CA MET A 153 8.29 11.48 -18.08
C MET A 153 7.14 11.01 -18.98
N VAL A 154 7.31 11.08 -20.30
CA VAL A 154 6.32 10.57 -21.26
C VAL A 154 6.17 9.05 -21.13
N ALA A 155 7.27 8.30 -21.03
CA ALA A 155 7.23 6.86 -20.80
C ALA A 155 6.51 6.53 -19.49
N LEU A 156 6.83 7.21 -18.40
CA LEU A 156 6.19 7.06 -17.09
C LEU A 156 4.69 7.36 -17.15
N SER A 157 4.26 8.39 -17.89
CA SER A 157 2.85 8.77 -18.03
C SER A 157 1.99 7.67 -18.65
N ARG A 158 2.60 6.79 -19.45
CA ARG A 158 1.93 5.64 -20.08
C ARG A 158 1.83 4.44 -19.14
N ARG A 159 2.58 4.41 -18.05
CA ARG A 159 2.55 3.33 -17.07
C ARG A 159 1.50 3.54 -15.99
N GLN A 160 1.15 2.47 -15.30
CA GLN A 160 0.29 2.53 -14.12
C GLN A 160 1.02 1.95 -12.90
N GLU A 161 1.29 2.79 -11.91
CA GLU A 161 1.81 2.36 -10.62
C GLU A 161 0.73 1.62 -9.82
N VAL A 162 1.15 0.61 -9.06
CA VAL A 162 0.25 0.00 -8.10
C VAL A 162 0.08 0.97 -6.94
N GLN A 163 -1.16 1.31 -6.65
CA GLN A 163 -1.51 1.90 -5.37
C GLN A 163 -1.29 0.82 -4.30
N CYS A 164 -0.05 0.71 -3.83
CA CYS A 164 0.25 -0.06 -2.63
C CYS A 164 -0.49 0.65 -1.50
N HIS A 165 -1.58 0.05 -1.01
CA HIS A 165 -2.04 0.34 0.34
C HIS A 165 -0.87 0.01 1.24
N LYS A 166 -0.12 1.05 1.62
CA LYS A 166 1.16 1.00 2.33
C LYS A 166 1.19 -0.22 3.22
N SER A 167 1.80 -1.32 2.77
CA SER A 167 2.17 -2.40 3.65
C SER A 167 3.11 -1.72 4.62
N ARG A 168 2.68 -1.59 5.87
CA ARG A 168 3.46 -0.98 6.95
C ARG A 168 4.88 -1.44 6.76
N LEU A 169 5.78 -0.49 6.51
CA LEU A 169 7.22 -0.72 6.44
C LEU A 169 7.54 -1.73 7.53
N SER A 170 7.97 -2.91 7.10
CA SER A 170 8.35 -4.00 7.99
C SER A 170 9.28 -3.39 9.04
N LYS A 171 8.84 -3.39 10.29
CA LYS A 171 9.69 -3.15 11.46
C LYS A 171 10.93 -3.99 11.25
N SER A 172 12.06 -3.34 10.99
CA SER A 172 13.37 -3.97 11.03
C SER A 172 13.56 -4.48 12.46
N SER A 173 13.35 -5.78 12.65
CA SER A 173 13.84 -6.47 13.82
C SER A 173 15.36 -6.43 13.77
N SER A 174 15.95 -5.85 14.80
CA SER A 174 17.37 -5.98 15.07
C SER A 174 17.75 -7.45 15.28
N GLY A 175 18.99 -7.80 14.91
CA GLY A 175 19.66 -9.00 15.44
C GLY A 175 20.18 -9.99 14.40
N SER A 176 21.41 -9.72 13.93
CA SER A 176 22.53 -10.67 13.77
C SER A 176 23.14 -10.75 12.35
N PRO A 177 24.49 -10.62 12.24
CA PRO A 177 25.21 -10.69 10.99
C PRO A 177 25.58 -12.14 10.67
N LEU A 178 25.03 -12.69 9.58
CA LEU A 178 25.62 -13.85 8.94
C LEU A 178 25.82 -13.52 7.48
N GLY A 179 27.10 -13.50 7.10
CA GLY A 179 27.57 -13.22 5.76
C GLY A 179 26.97 -14.22 4.77
N GLY A 180 26.32 -13.66 3.77
CA GLY A 180 25.97 -14.32 2.53
C GLY A 180 25.90 -13.22 1.50
N SER A 181 26.92 -13.14 0.66
CA SER A 181 26.90 -12.26 -0.51
C SER A 181 25.59 -12.51 -1.27
N PRO A 182 24.80 -11.48 -1.64
CA PRO A 182 23.70 -11.70 -2.55
C PRO A 182 24.31 -11.97 -3.92
N GLU A 183 24.37 -13.25 -4.27
CA GLU A 183 24.51 -13.70 -5.63
C GLU A 183 23.50 -12.91 -6.47
N VAL A 184 24.02 -12.14 -7.43
CA VAL A 184 23.23 -11.47 -8.45
C VAL A 184 22.47 -12.58 -9.17
N LYS A 185 21.19 -12.73 -8.84
CA LYS A 185 20.29 -13.48 -9.72
C LYS A 185 20.28 -12.72 -11.02
N GLU A 186 21.01 -13.24 -12.00
CA GLU A 186 20.89 -12.86 -13.40
C GLU A 186 19.41 -12.66 -13.71
N GLU A 187 19.06 -11.45 -14.13
CA GLU A 187 17.75 -11.16 -14.71
C GLU A 187 17.59 -12.12 -15.89
N SER A 188 16.83 -13.19 -15.64
CA SER A 188 16.42 -14.11 -16.70
C SER A 188 15.70 -13.28 -17.77
N PRO A 189 16.02 -13.48 -19.05
CA PRO A 189 15.43 -12.68 -20.12
C PRO A 189 13.91 -12.75 -20.02
N ILE A 190 13.29 -11.57 -19.94
CA ILE A 190 11.84 -11.38 -19.97
C ILE A 190 11.31 -12.13 -21.19
N PRO A 191 10.41 -13.12 -21.07
CA PRO A 191 9.85 -13.78 -22.23
C PRO A 191 9.14 -12.71 -23.08
N GLU A 192 9.68 -12.43 -24.26
CA GLU A 192 9.17 -11.39 -25.17
C GLU A 192 7.77 -11.70 -25.73
N THR A 193 7.20 -12.86 -25.39
CA THR A 193 5.96 -13.37 -25.96
C THR A 193 4.96 -13.82 -24.91
N PHE A 194 3.74 -13.25 -24.96
CA PHE A 194 2.59 -13.71 -24.20
C PHE A 194 2.08 -15.02 -24.80
N PRO A 195 1.89 -16.09 -24.00
CA PRO A 195 1.39 -17.35 -24.52
C PRO A 195 -0.05 -17.18 -24.99
N VAL A 196 -0.34 -17.61 -26.23
CA VAL A 196 -1.69 -17.54 -26.81
C VAL A 196 -2.69 -18.31 -25.95
N LYS A 197 -2.31 -19.50 -25.46
CA LYS A 197 -3.07 -20.26 -24.46
C LYS A 197 -2.74 -19.76 -23.06
N CYS A 198 -3.74 -19.21 -22.40
CA CYS A 198 -3.64 -18.70 -21.04
C CYS A 198 -4.10 -19.77 -20.02
N LYS A 199 -3.74 -19.58 -18.75
CA LYS A 199 -4.32 -20.37 -17.66
C LYS A 199 -5.76 -19.91 -17.40
N GLU A 200 -6.63 -20.82 -17.00
CA GLU A 200 -8.03 -20.52 -16.66
C GLU A 200 -8.20 -19.48 -15.55
N THR A 201 -7.17 -19.27 -14.72
CA THR A 201 -7.16 -18.26 -13.65
C THR A 201 -6.50 -16.95 -14.06
N GLN A 202 -6.20 -16.73 -15.34
CA GLN A 202 -5.68 -15.45 -15.85
C GLN A 202 -6.80 -14.60 -16.43
N CYS A 203 -6.58 -13.29 -16.47
CA CYS A 203 -7.55 -12.33 -17.01
C CYS A 203 -7.04 -11.77 -18.34
N ILE A 204 -7.81 -11.97 -19.41
CA ILE A 204 -7.44 -11.53 -20.77
C ILE A 204 -7.25 -10.00 -20.87
N PHE A 205 -8.03 -9.24 -20.10
CA PHE A 205 -7.93 -7.79 -20.03
C PHE A 205 -6.65 -7.34 -19.32
N CYS A 206 -6.24 -8.03 -18.25
CA CYS A 206 -4.97 -7.72 -17.57
C CYS A 206 -3.77 -8.09 -18.43
N ILE A 207 -3.83 -9.20 -19.16
CA ILE A 207 -2.76 -9.60 -20.09
C ILE A 207 -2.56 -8.53 -21.16
N GLY A 208 -3.64 -7.90 -21.63
CA GLY A 208 -3.61 -6.84 -22.63
C GLY A 208 -3.23 -5.44 -22.15
N ASP A 209 -3.10 -5.23 -20.84
CA ASP A 209 -2.85 -3.92 -20.26
C ASP A 209 -1.35 -3.57 -20.32
N ASP A 210 -0.94 -2.93 -21.41
CA ASP A 210 0.45 -2.50 -21.68
C ASP A 210 0.99 -1.47 -20.66
N ARG A 211 0.11 -0.86 -19.89
CA ARG A 211 0.45 0.06 -18.80
C ARG A 211 1.03 -0.65 -17.59
N GLN A 212 0.83 -1.97 -17.45
CA GLN A 212 1.29 -2.77 -16.33
C GLN A 212 2.59 -3.53 -16.64
N SER A 213 3.31 -3.94 -15.60
CA SER A 213 4.48 -4.83 -15.73
C SER A 213 4.10 -6.23 -16.20
N TYR A 214 5.05 -6.96 -16.80
CA TYR A 214 4.86 -8.33 -17.30
C TYR A 214 4.26 -9.26 -16.23
N ASP A 215 4.86 -9.29 -15.03
CA ASP A 215 4.40 -10.13 -13.92
C ASP A 215 2.94 -9.86 -13.54
N ARG A 216 2.53 -8.58 -13.62
CA ARG A 216 1.16 -8.18 -13.27
C ARG A 216 0.16 -8.53 -14.36
N ARG A 217 0.58 -8.42 -15.62
CA ARG A 217 -0.20 -8.86 -16.78
C ARG A 217 -0.41 -10.38 -16.74
N MET A 218 0.62 -11.12 -16.31
CA MET A 218 0.63 -12.58 -16.23
C MET A 218 0.10 -13.16 -14.91
N ARG A 219 -0.34 -12.32 -13.97
CA ARG A 219 -0.83 -12.75 -12.66
C ARG A 219 -1.98 -13.75 -12.78
N THR A 220 -1.99 -14.74 -11.90
CA THR A 220 -3.07 -15.70 -11.74
C THR A 220 -3.90 -15.38 -10.50
N PHE A 221 -5.21 -15.50 -10.60
CA PHE A 221 -6.10 -15.48 -9.44
C PHE A 221 -6.03 -16.81 -8.69
N SER A 222 -6.35 -16.79 -7.39
CA SER A 222 -6.38 -18.00 -6.57
C SER A 222 -7.48 -18.98 -6.97
N LYS A 223 -8.59 -18.48 -7.51
CA LYS A 223 -9.75 -19.27 -7.95
C LYS A 223 -10.33 -18.74 -9.27
N PRO A 224 -10.83 -19.61 -10.17
CA PRO A 224 -11.48 -19.20 -11.41
C PRO A 224 -12.66 -18.24 -11.20
N ASP A 225 -13.48 -18.44 -10.16
CA ASP A 225 -14.63 -17.55 -9.90
C ASP A 225 -14.22 -16.11 -9.60
N LYS A 226 -13.11 -15.93 -8.86
CA LYS A 226 -12.57 -14.60 -8.56
C LYS A 226 -12.00 -13.92 -9.81
N MET A 227 -11.44 -14.70 -10.73
CA MET A 227 -11.03 -14.22 -12.05
C MET A 227 -12.27 -13.78 -12.84
N LYS A 228 -13.33 -14.59 -12.90
CA LYS A 228 -14.58 -14.26 -13.61
C LYS A 228 -15.22 -12.97 -13.07
N ASP A 229 -15.37 -12.82 -11.76
CA ASP A 229 -15.86 -11.59 -11.11
C ASP A 229 -14.96 -10.37 -11.41
N HIS A 230 -13.68 -10.59 -11.68
CA HIS A 230 -12.77 -9.53 -12.10
C HIS A 230 -12.94 -9.14 -13.56
N VAL A 231 -13.16 -10.11 -14.44
CA VAL A 231 -13.45 -9.89 -15.86
C VAL A 231 -14.78 -9.15 -16.05
N GLU A 232 -15.82 -9.49 -15.28
CA GLU A 232 -17.12 -8.80 -15.32
C GLU A 232 -16.98 -7.29 -15.05
N ARG A 233 -16.17 -6.91 -14.06
CA ARG A 233 -15.88 -5.49 -13.77
C ARG A 233 -15.13 -4.76 -14.89
N HIS A 234 -14.40 -5.46 -15.75
CA HIS A 234 -13.82 -4.86 -16.96
C HIS A 234 -14.87 -4.66 -18.04
N LEU A 235 -15.79 -5.62 -18.18
CA LEU A 235 -16.89 -5.56 -19.14
C LEU A 235 -17.90 -4.46 -18.80
N GLU A 236 -18.24 -4.28 -17.52
CA GLU A 236 -19.12 -3.20 -17.03
C GLU A 236 -18.60 -1.79 -17.38
N LYS A 237 -17.28 -1.64 -17.47
CA LYS A 237 -16.63 -0.35 -17.78
C LYS A 237 -16.56 -0.05 -19.28
N ARG A 238 -16.90 -1.02 -20.13
CA ARG A 238 -16.84 -0.87 -21.59
C ARG A 238 -18.19 -0.47 -22.16
N THR A 239 -18.15 0.27 -23.26
CA THR A 239 -19.33 0.61 -24.04
C THR A 239 -19.94 -0.67 -24.63
N PRO A 240 -21.26 -0.88 -24.49
CA PRO A 240 -21.92 -2.03 -25.11
C PRO A 240 -21.79 -1.99 -26.64
N GLY A 241 -21.54 -3.15 -27.27
CA GLY A 241 -21.71 -3.34 -28.71
C GLY A 241 -20.45 -3.56 -29.56
N LYS A 242 -19.24 -3.27 -29.07
CA LYS A 242 -17.99 -3.65 -29.74
C LYS A 242 -16.97 -4.15 -28.73
N TYR A 243 -16.60 -5.43 -28.85
CA TYR A 243 -15.64 -6.07 -27.97
C TYR A 243 -14.36 -6.40 -28.73
N GLU A 244 -13.25 -5.85 -28.27
CA GLU A 244 -11.92 -6.15 -28.81
C GLU A 244 -11.21 -7.09 -27.87
N CYS A 245 -10.60 -8.14 -28.42
CA CYS A 245 -9.72 -8.99 -27.65
C CYS A 245 -8.47 -8.19 -27.23
N CYS A 246 -8.22 -8.13 -25.93
CA CYS A 246 -7.09 -7.38 -25.40
C CYS A 246 -5.78 -8.17 -25.45
N HIS A 247 -5.80 -9.46 -25.83
CA HIS A 247 -4.58 -10.24 -25.92
C HIS A 247 -3.60 -9.61 -26.94
N PRO A 248 -2.30 -9.48 -26.63
CA PRO A 248 -1.33 -8.84 -27.52
C PRO A 248 -1.33 -9.40 -28.94
N VAL A 249 -1.49 -10.72 -29.11
CA VAL A 249 -1.57 -11.37 -30.42
C VAL A 249 -2.83 -10.95 -31.19
N CYS A 250 -3.99 -10.98 -30.55
CA CYS A 250 -5.27 -10.64 -31.19
C CYS A 250 -5.43 -9.13 -31.43
N LYS A 251 -4.75 -8.29 -30.64
CA LYS A 251 -4.71 -6.84 -30.82
C LYS A 251 -3.97 -6.46 -32.11
N VAL A 252 -2.92 -7.22 -32.48
CA VAL A 252 -2.22 -7.04 -33.77
C VAL A 252 -3.10 -7.46 -34.94
N GLU A 253 -3.93 -8.50 -34.76
CA GLU A 253 -4.88 -8.98 -35.77
C GLU A 253 -6.11 -8.07 -35.94
N GLY A 254 -6.33 -7.13 -35.02
CA GLY A 254 -7.43 -6.16 -35.11
C GLY A 254 -8.83 -6.80 -35.04
N LEU A 255 -8.97 -7.94 -34.35
CA LEU A 255 -10.23 -8.67 -34.27
C LEU A 255 -11.30 -7.87 -33.50
N LEU A 256 -12.29 -7.38 -34.23
CA LEU A 256 -13.50 -6.76 -33.67
C LEU A 256 -14.61 -7.81 -33.58
N LEU A 257 -15.17 -7.97 -32.38
CA LEU A 257 -16.28 -8.89 -32.13
C LEU A 257 -17.54 -8.08 -31.80
N ASP A 258 -18.58 -8.28 -32.61
CA ASP A 258 -19.82 -7.48 -32.58
C ASP A 258 -20.70 -7.75 -31.34
N ASN A 259 -20.43 -8.84 -30.60
CA ASN A 259 -21.23 -9.24 -29.45
C ASN A 259 -20.34 -9.85 -28.34
N ILE A 260 -20.76 -9.67 -27.09
CA ILE A 260 -20.14 -10.24 -25.90
C ILE A 260 -20.08 -11.77 -25.95
N ILE A 261 -21.06 -12.42 -26.57
CA ILE A 261 -21.07 -13.88 -26.75
C ILE A 261 -19.91 -14.32 -27.65
N LEU A 262 -19.73 -13.63 -28.79
CA LEU A 262 -18.62 -13.90 -29.72
C LEU A 262 -17.27 -13.66 -29.04
N PHE A 263 -17.18 -12.61 -28.22
CA PHE A 263 -16.01 -12.36 -27.38
C PHE A 263 -15.72 -13.49 -26.40
N LYS A 264 -16.71 -13.95 -25.63
CA LYS A 264 -16.53 -15.05 -24.67
C LYS A 264 -16.11 -16.34 -25.38
N ASN A 265 -16.74 -16.66 -26.51
CA ASN A 265 -16.38 -17.83 -27.32
C ASN A 265 -14.96 -17.72 -27.88
N HIS A 266 -14.56 -16.56 -28.40
CA HIS A 266 -13.19 -16.33 -28.86
C HIS A 266 -12.17 -16.54 -27.72
N VAL A 267 -12.44 -15.99 -26.55
CA VAL A 267 -11.56 -16.11 -25.38
C VAL A 267 -11.43 -17.55 -24.90
N GLU A 268 -12.52 -18.33 -24.95
CA GLU A 268 -12.48 -19.75 -24.61
C GLU A 268 -11.73 -20.58 -25.66
N MET A 269 -12.03 -20.38 -26.95
CA MET A 269 -11.47 -21.18 -28.05
C MET A 269 -10.00 -20.87 -28.33
N VAL A 270 -9.62 -19.59 -28.31
CA VAL A 270 -8.27 -19.13 -28.67
C VAL A 270 -7.37 -19.11 -27.44
N HIS A 271 -7.88 -18.61 -26.31
CA HIS A 271 -7.07 -18.41 -25.10
C HIS A 271 -7.29 -19.46 -24.01
N GLY A 272 -8.26 -20.36 -24.15
CA GLY A 272 -8.52 -21.41 -23.16
C GLY A 272 -9.09 -20.90 -21.83
N ILE A 273 -9.64 -19.68 -21.81
CA ILE A 273 -10.21 -19.08 -20.59
C ILE A 273 -11.74 -19.14 -20.66
N ARG A 274 -12.34 -19.97 -19.82
CA ARG A 274 -13.81 -20.03 -19.72
C ARG A 274 -14.35 -18.89 -18.86
N LEU A 275 -15.10 -17.97 -19.48
CA LEU A 275 -15.75 -16.84 -18.80
C LEU A 275 -17.14 -17.22 -18.26
N ARG A 276 -17.77 -16.35 -17.45
CA ARG A 276 -19.12 -16.63 -16.92
C ARG A 276 -20.16 -16.52 -18.04
N GLU A 277 -21.01 -17.54 -18.15
CA GLU A 277 -22.19 -17.54 -19.02
C GLU A 277 -23.17 -16.46 -18.55
N GLU A 278 -23.94 -15.86 -19.47
CA GLU A 278 -24.97 -14.91 -19.06
C GLU A 278 -26.00 -15.63 -18.20
N LYS A 279 -26.28 -15.09 -17.02
CA LYS A 279 -27.46 -15.50 -16.28
C LYS A 279 -28.65 -15.03 -17.10
N TYR A 280 -29.34 -15.97 -17.76
CA TYR A 280 -30.69 -15.69 -18.26
C TYR A 280 -31.51 -15.23 -17.05
N VAL A 281 -31.79 -13.94 -16.98
CA VAL A 281 -32.82 -13.42 -16.08
C VAL A 281 -34.13 -13.85 -16.72
N SER A 282 -34.69 -14.96 -16.21
CA SER A 282 -36.10 -15.31 -16.43
C SER A 282 -36.98 -14.42 -15.54
#